data_AF-A0A4C1WHL0-F1
#
_entry.id   AF-A0A4C1WHL0-F1
#
_cell.length_a   1.000
_cell.length_b   1.000
_cell.length_c   1.000
_cell.angle_alpha   90.00
_cell.angle_beta   90.00
_cell.angle_gamma   90.00
#
_symmetry.space_group_name_H-M   'P 1'
#
loop_
_entity.id
_entity.type
_entity.pdbx_description
1 polymer ?
#
loop_
_entity_poly.entity_id
_entity_poly.type
_entity_poly.pdbx_seq_one_letter_code
_entity_poly.pdbx_strand_id
1 'polypeptide(L)'
;MQWTKKEKAAEEIQGSKVGIEAYGDNFWDSEGVLLNDYLPKGTTMNGQYYANLLVQAREAVVQKRRGKLSRGVLFLQDNASVHTARVSRQALKDTGFLEIDHPPYSPDLAPSDYFLFFPI
;
A
#
# COMPACT_ATOMS: atom_id res chain seq x y z
N MET A 1 -10.00 -20.53 45.63
CA MET A 1 -8.78 -20.86 46.41
C MET A 1 -7.59 -20.78 45.48
N GLN A 2 -6.61 -20.03 45.95
CA GLN A 2 -5.37 -19.59 45.30
C GLN A 2 -4.41 -20.75 45.04
N TRP A 3 -3.71 -20.75 43.90
CA TRP A 3 -2.35 -21.26 43.79
C TRP A 3 -1.56 -20.46 42.75
N THR A 4 -0.64 -19.64 43.25
CA THR A 4 0.56 -19.17 42.56
C THR A 4 1.68 -20.19 42.78
N LYS A 5 2.54 -20.37 41.77
CA LYS A 5 4.02 -20.52 41.84
C LYS A 5 4.51 -20.88 40.43
N LYS A 6 5.00 -19.87 39.71
CA LYS A 6 6.44 -19.63 39.47
C LYS A 6 7.06 -20.61 38.49
N GLU A 7 7.26 -20.09 37.27
CA GLU A 7 8.53 -20.14 36.54
C GLU A 7 9.22 -21.50 36.50
N LYS A 8 8.92 -22.27 35.45
CA LYS A 8 10.01 -22.86 34.68
C LYS A 8 10.23 -22.00 33.45
N ALA A 9 11.31 -21.23 33.52
CA ALA A 9 11.90 -20.51 32.43
C ALA A 9 12.25 -21.48 31.28
N ALA A 10 12.16 -20.93 30.07
CA ALA A 10 12.58 -21.49 28.79
C ALA A 10 11.74 -22.67 28.26
N GLU A 11 11.21 -22.44 27.06
CA GLU A 11 10.80 -23.46 26.09
C GLU A 11 9.36 -23.99 26.20
N GLU A 12 8.41 -23.24 25.62
CA GLU A 12 7.51 -23.85 24.63
C GLU A 12 7.01 -22.78 23.65
N ILE A 13 7.47 -22.89 22.41
CA ILE A 13 7.03 -22.12 21.25
C ILE A 13 5.66 -22.68 20.86
N GLN A 14 4.56 -22.03 21.23
CA GLN A 14 3.27 -22.29 20.59
C GLN A 14 2.29 -21.13 20.79
N GLY A 15 1.94 -20.47 19.68
CA GLY A 15 0.58 -19.96 19.49
C GLY A 15 0.21 -18.62 20.14
N SER A 16 0.84 -17.52 19.72
CA SER A 16 0.18 -16.21 19.72
C SER A 16 0.75 -15.36 18.57
N LYS A 17 0.30 -15.63 17.34
CA LYS A 17 0.53 -14.70 16.22
C LYS A 17 -0.19 -13.40 16.57
N VAL A 18 0.56 -12.41 17.04
CA VAL A 18 0.08 -11.03 17.05
C VAL A 18 -0.12 -10.66 15.58
N GLY A 19 -1.38 -10.61 15.14
CA GLY A 19 -1.71 -10.12 13.80
C GLY A 19 -1.33 -8.65 13.72
N ILE A 20 -0.21 -8.36 13.05
CA ILE A 20 0.11 -7.00 12.63
C ILE A 20 -0.61 -6.80 11.30
N GLU A 21 -1.83 -6.25 11.35
CA GLU A 21 -2.48 -5.72 10.14
C GLU A 21 -1.87 -4.36 9.83
N ALA A 22 -0.84 -4.34 9.00
CA ALA A 22 -0.32 -3.11 8.42
C ALA A 22 -1.18 -2.74 7.21
N TYR A 23 -2.07 -1.76 7.36
CA TYR A 23 -2.75 -1.12 6.22
C TYR A 23 -1.81 -0.03 5.70
N GLY A 24 -1.40 -0.14 4.44
CA GLY A 24 -0.46 0.80 3.85
C GLY A 24 -0.51 0.74 2.33
N ASP A 25 -0.22 1.86 1.68
CA ASP A 25 -0.07 1.92 0.23
C ASP A 25 1.40 1.83 -0.16
N ASN A 26 1.68 0.95 -1.10
CA ASN A 26 3.01 0.76 -1.66
C ASN A 26 3.01 1.16 -3.14
N PHE A 27 3.75 2.22 -3.45
CA PHE A 27 3.98 2.69 -4.81
C PHE A 27 5.33 2.16 -5.29
N TRP A 28 5.33 1.47 -6.43
CA TRP A 28 6.53 0.86 -6.97
C TRP A 28 6.45 0.74 -8.49
N ASP A 29 7.60 0.53 -9.13
CA ASP A 29 7.73 0.21 -10.54
C ASP A 29 8.77 -0.91 -10.75
N SER A 30 9.10 -1.22 -12.00
CA SER A 30 10.09 -2.27 -12.31
C SER A 30 11.51 -1.96 -11.82
N GLU A 31 11.81 -0.74 -11.37
CA GLU A 31 13.07 -0.35 -10.73
C GLU A 31 12.98 -0.36 -9.19
N GLY A 32 11.83 -0.75 -8.63
CA GLY A 32 11.62 -0.93 -7.20
C GLY A 32 10.69 0.09 -6.56
N VAL A 33 10.76 0.18 -5.23
CA VAL A 33 9.81 0.95 -4.41
C VAL A 33 10.06 2.46 -4.49
N LEU A 34 9.00 3.21 -4.77
CA LEU A 34 8.99 4.67 -4.85
C LEU A 34 8.58 5.28 -3.51
N LEU A 35 7.49 4.81 -2.92
CA LEU A 35 6.93 5.30 -1.66
C LEU A 35 6.24 4.13 -0.97
N ASN A 36 6.48 3.98 0.33
CA ASN A 36 5.75 3.04 1.16
C ASN A 36 5.26 3.80 2.38
N ASP A 37 3.96 3.81 2.59
CA ASP A 37 3.34 4.50 3.71
C ASP A 37 2.52 3.51 4.53
N TYR A 38 2.72 3.53 5.84
CA TYR A 38 2.03 2.67 6.78
C TYR A 38 1.11 3.51 7.63
N LEU A 39 -0.18 3.17 7.64
CA LEU A 39 -1.13 3.91 8.44
C LEU A 39 -0.86 3.71 9.93
N PRO A 40 -0.95 4.78 10.73
CA PRO A 40 -0.91 4.66 12.18
C PRO A 40 -1.98 3.69 12.69
N LYS A 41 -1.65 2.94 13.75
CA LYS A 41 -2.57 1.96 14.32
C LYS A 41 -3.89 2.63 14.74
N GLY A 42 -5.01 2.06 14.29
CA GLY A 42 -6.36 2.53 14.63
C GLY A 42 -6.87 3.66 13.73
N THR A 43 -6.14 4.03 12.67
CA THR A 43 -6.65 4.92 11.63
C THR A 43 -7.13 4.10 10.43
N THR A 44 -8.06 4.69 9.66
CA THR A 44 -8.57 4.10 8.43
C THR A 44 -8.18 4.98 7.26
N MET A 45 -7.72 4.34 6.19
CA MET A 45 -7.43 5.05 4.95
C MET A 45 -8.70 5.71 4.43
N ASN A 46 -8.61 6.99 4.13
CA ASN A 46 -9.69 7.73 3.51
C ASN A 46 -9.20 8.39 2.22
N GLY A 47 -10.13 8.87 1.39
CA GLY A 47 -9.76 9.45 0.10
C GLY A 47 -8.85 10.69 0.22
N GLN A 48 -8.96 11.48 1.29
CA GLN A 48 -8.10 12.65 1.48
C GLN A 48 -6.67 12.25 1.82
N TYR A 49 -6.51 11.21 2.65
CA TYR A 49 -5.22 10.62 2.98
C TYR A 49 -4.55 10.09 1.71
N TYR A 50 -5.28 9.30 0.93
CA TYR A 50 -4.79 8.75 -0.33
C TYR A 50 -4.44 9.85 -1.36
N ALA A 51 -5.26 10.89 -1.47
CA ALA A 51 -4.96 12.05 -2.32
C ALA A 51 -3.60 12.70 -1.98
N ASN A 52 -3.27 12.81 -0.68
CA ASN A 52 -1.98 13.33 -0.25
C ASN A 52 -0.83 12.36 -0.57
N LEU A 53 -1.07 11.04 -0.50
CA LEU A 53 -0.08 10.04 -0.92
C LEU A 53 0.21 10.10 -2.41
N LEU A 54 -0.79 10.33 -3.26
CA LEU A 54 -0.59 10.48 -4.72
C LEU A 54 0.34 11.66 -5.05
N VAL A 55 0.23 12.77 -4.33
CA VAL A 55 1.13 13.93 -4.48
C VAL A 55 2.57 13.54 -4.11
N GLN A 56 2.75 12.86 -2.98
CA GLN A 56 4.07 12.38 -2.55
C GLN A 56 4.65 11.33 -3.51
N ALA A 57 3.82 10.45 -4.05
CA ALA A 57 4.23 9.47 -5.06
C ALA A 57 4.74 10.17 -6.33
N ARG A 58 4.08 11.25 -6.78
CA ARG A 58 4.57 12.07 -7.89
C ARG A 58 5.94 12.67 -7.59
N GLU A 59 6.13 13.25 -6.42
CA GLU A 59 7.42 13.79 -6.01
C GLU A 59 8.51 12.70 -5.99
N ALA A 60 8.18 11.51 -5.48
CA ALA A 60 9.08 10.37 -5.48
C ALA A 60 9.48 9.95 -6.91
N VAL A 61 8.55 9.93 -7.86
CA VAL A 61 8.87 9.65 -9.28
C VAL A 61 9.79 10.74 -9.84
N VAL A 62 9.50 12.02 -9.61
CA VAL A 62 10.36 13.15 -10.06
C VAL A 62 11.78 13.04 -9.51
N GLN A 63 11.93 12.61 -8.25
CA GLN A 63 13.23 12.50 -7.60
C GLN A 63 13.99 11.24 -8.03
N LYS A 64 13.33 10.07 -8.02
CA LYS A 64 13.96 8.75 -8.18
C LYS A 64 14.03 8.25 -9.62
N ARG A 65 13.22 8.81 -10.54
CA ARG A 65 13.10 8.37 -11.95
C ARG A 65 13.35 9.51 -12.94
N ARG A 66 14.31 10.39 -12.62
CA ARG A 66 14.72 11.52 -13.47
C ARG A 66 14.98 11.05 -14.90
N GLY A 67 14.29 11.64 -15.88
CA GLY A 67 14.42 11.32 -17.31
C GLY A 67 13.33 10.41 -17.89
N LYS A 68 12.54 9.70 -17.06
CA LYS A 68 11.43 8.84 -17.54
C LYS A 68 10.08 9.54 -17.60
N LEU A 69 9.92 10.66 -16.90
CA LEU A 69 8.70 11.47 -16.88
C LEU A 69 8.27 12.02 -18.24
N SER A 70 9.22 12.19 -19.17
CA SER A 70 8.95 12.71 -20.52
C SER A 70 8.05 11.80 -21.36
N ARG A 71 7.91 10.52 -20.98
CA ARG A 71 7.07 9.53 -21.69
C ARG A 71 5.67 9.38 -21.09
N GLY A 72 5.35 10.16 -20.04
CA GLY A 72 4.15 9.96 -19.24
C GLY A 72 4.31 8.78 -18.27
N VAL A 73 3.52 8.80 -17.19
CA VAL A 73 3.48 7.73 -16.19
C VAL A 73 2.12 7.06 -16.30
N LEU A 74 2.13 5.76 -16.56
CA LEU A 74 0.94 4.93 -16.47
C LEU A 74 0.78 4.48 -15.01
N PHE A 75 -0.44 4.60 -14.49
CA PHE A 75 -0.76 4.33 -13.10
C PHE A 75 -1.82 3.24 -13.02
N LEU A 76 -1.49 2.14 -12.34
CA LEU A 76 -2.37 1.01 -12.12
C LEU A 76 -2.74 0.95 -10.63
N GLN A 77 -4.04 0.93 -10.33
CA GLN A 77 -4.58 0.77 -8.98
C GLN A 77 -5.80 -0.15 -9.03
N ASP A 78 -6.15 -0.73 -7.90
CA ASP A 78 -7.38 -1.49 -7.76
C ASP A 78 -8.62 -0.56 -7.66
N ASN A 79 -9.82 -1.17 -7.61
CA ASN A 79 -11.07 -0.43 -7.52
C ASN A 79 -11.53 -0.13 -6.08
N ALA A 80 -10.60 -0.06 -5.11
CA ALA A 80 -10.97 0.24 -3.73
C ALA A 80 -11.73 1.57 -3.61
N SER A 81 -12.64 1.67 -2.63
CA SER A 81 -13.49 2.85 -2.45
C SER A 81 -12.69 4.13 -2.21
N VAL A 82 -11.53 4.01 -1.55
CA VAL A 82 -10.60 5.12 -1.29
C VAL A 82 -9.91 5.58 -2.57
N HIS A 83 -9.58 4.68 -3.49
CA HIS A 83 -8.93 4.98 -4.78
C HIS A 83 -9.90 5.59 -5.78
N THR A 84 -11.15 5.12 -5.77
CA THR A 84 -12.22 5.60 -6.66
C THR A 84 -12.92 6.86 -6.14
N ALA A 85 -12.65 7.28 -4.91
CA ALA A 85 -13.23 8.48 -4.31
C ALA A 85 -12.97 9.74 -5.15
N ARG A 86 -13.91 10.68 -5.14
CA ARG A 86 -13.82 11.91 -5.96
C ARG A 86 -12.54 12.70 -5.71
N VAL A 87 -12.14 12.84 -4.44
CA VAL A 87 -10.93 13.57 -4.04
C VAL A 87 -9.67 12.89 -4.56
N SER A 88 -9.62 11.56 -4.51
CA SER A 88 -8.52 10.71 -4.97
C SER A 88 -8.35 10.79 -6.48
N ARG A 89 -9.45 10.62 -7.22
CA ARG A 89 -9.42 10.74 -8.69
C ARG A 89 -9.03 12.13 -9.16
N GLN A 90 -9.45 13.18 -8.44
CA GLN A 90 -9.01 14.53 -8.77
C GLN A 90 -7.51 14.69 -8.53
N ALA A 91 -7.02 14.26 -7.36
CA ALA A 91 -5.59 14.31 -7.05
C ALA A 91 -4.76 13.51 -8.07
N LEU A 92 -5.22 12.33 -8.48
CA LEU A 92 -4.56 11.52 -9.51
C LEU A 92 -4.46 12.27 -10.84
N LYS A 93 -5.55 12.92 -11.29
CA LYS A 93 -5.51 13.76 -12.51
C LYS A 93 -4.52 14.91 -12.38
N ASP A 94 -4.48 15.57 -11.22
CA ASP A 94 -3.59 16.69 -10.97
C ASP A 94 -2.10 16.26 -10.97
N THR A 95 -1.80 14.99 -10.70
CA THR A 95 -0.44 14.45 -10.86
C THR A 95 0.03 14.37 -12.32
N GLY A 96 -0.89 14.34 -13.28
CA GLY A 96 -0.60 14.11 -14.70
C GLY A 96 -0.31 12.64 -15.04
N PHE A 97 -0.60 11.72 -14.11
CA PHE A 97 -0.55 10.28 -14.39
C PHE A 97 -1.75 9.84 -15.22
N LEU A 98 -1.54 8.84 -16.06
CA LEU A 98 -2.59 8.21 -16.86
C LEU A 98 -3.03 6.93 -16.17
N GLU A 99 -4.26 6.92 -15.65
CA GLU A 99 -4.88 5.76 -15.03
C GLU A 99 -5.13 4.67 -16.08
N ILE A 100 -4.71 3.43 -15.78
CA ILE A 100 -5.04 2.24 -16.57
C ILE A 100 -6.30 1.61 -15.99
N ASP A 101 -7.24 1.24 -16.86
CA ASP A 101 -8.44 0.51 -16.45
C ASP A 101 -8.09 -0.84 -15.81
N HIS A 102 -8.57 -1.05 -14.60
CA HIS A 102 -8.43 -2.33 -13.89
C HIS A 102 -9.81 -2.99 -13.71
N PRO A 103 -10.00 -4.24 -14.17
CA PRO A 103 -11.27 -4.93 -14.00
C PRO A 103 -11.54 -5.28 -12.53
N PRO A 104 -12.81 -5.30 -12.09
CA PRO A 104 -13.16 -5.74 -10.73
C PRO A 104 -12.69 -7.17 -10.44
N TYR A 105 -12.27 -7.43 -9.20
CA TYR A 105 -11.93 -8.77 -8.69
C TYR A 105 -10.86 -9.50 -9.51
N SER A 106 -9.86 -8.79 -10.03
CA SER A 106 -8.82 -9.36 -10.89
C SER A 106 -7.41 -9.22 -10.29
N PRO A 107 -7.14 -9.84 -9.13
CA PRO A 107 -5.84 -9.74 -8.46
C PRO A 107 -4.70 -10.35 -9.29
N ASP A 108 -5.00 -11.31 -10.18
CA ASP A 108 -4.05 -11.88 -11.15
C ASP A 108 -3.54 -10.84 -12.16
N LEU A 109 -4.26 -9.74 -12.35
CA LEU A 109 -3.88 -8.62 -13.21
C LEU A 109 -3.22 -7.46 -12.43
N ALA A 110 -3.16 -7.54 -11.11
CA ALA A 110 -2.51 -6.57 -10.25
C ALA A 110 -1.11 -7.09 -9.86
N PRO A 111 -0.02 -6.47 -10.33
CA PRO A 111 1.33 -6.91 -10.00
C PRO A 111 1.60 -6.96 -8.49
N SER A 112 0.99 -6.05 -7.71
CA SER A 112 1.14 -6.05 -6.25
C SER A 112 0.58 -7.32 -5.61
N ASP A 113 -0.58 -7.79 -6.06
CA ASP A 113 -1.26 -8.96 -5.48
C ASP A 113 -0.58 -10.26 -5.87
N TYR A 114 -0.17 -10.40 -7.13
CA TYR A 114 0.49 -11.62 -7.64
C TYR A 114 1.98 -11.71 -7.28
N PHE A 115 2.72 -10.60 -7.20
CA PHE A 115 4.18 -10.63 -7.01
C PHE A 115 4.64 -10.17 -5.63
N LEU A 116 4.09 -9.07 -5.09
CA LEU A 116 4.57 -8.49 -3.84
C LEU A 116 3.93 -9.08 -2.58
N PHE A 117 2.63 -9.36 -2.65
CA PHE A 117 1.84 -9.79 -1.48
C PHE A 117 1.47 -11.28 -1.51
N PHE A 118 1.83 -12.00 -2.58
CA PHE A 118 1.53 -13.42 -2.68
C PHE A 118 2.24 -14.19 -1.55
N PRO A 119 1.52 -15.01 -0.76
CA PRO A 119 2.11 -15.74 0.36
C PRO A 119 3.09 -16.80 -0.15
N ILE A 120 4.28 -16.83 0.47
CA ILE A 120 5.22 -17.95 0.40
C ILE A 120 4.69 -19.09 1.29
#